data_AF-A0AAD4JSW0-F1
#
_entry.id   AF-A0AAD4JSW0-F1
#
_cell.length_a   1.000
_cell.length_b   1.000
_cell.length_c   1.000
_cell.angle_alpha   90.00
_cell.angle_beta   90.00
_cell.angle_gamma   90.00
#
_symmetry.space_group_name_H-M   'P 1'
#
loop_
_entity.id
_entity.type
_entity.pdbx_description
1 polymer ?
#
loop_
_entity_poly.entity_id
_entity_poly.type
_entity_poly.pdbx_seq_one_letter_code
_entity_poly.pdbx_strand_id
1 'polypeptide(L)'
;VTVRKTKTQLLDFKVKFSYRPTSDEVLRLAYNPTYDLWFFVPSGRPRNLTNNIKDAYNERRPGGVCFQPEDNIWFYCASGENIQ
;
A
#
# COMPACT_ATOMS: atom_id res chain seq x y z
N VAL A 1 18.85 36.51 37.23
CA VAL A 1 18.69 36.05 35.83
C VAL A 1 17.53 35.07 35.80
N THR A 2 16.36 35.54 35.37
CA THR A 2 15.12 34.75 35.38
C THR A 2 14.94 34.09 34.03
N VAL A 3 15.17 32.77 33.95
CA VAL A 3 14.97 32.01 32.72
C VAL A 3 13.49 31.72 32.56
N ARG A 4 12.81 32.53 31.73
CA ARG A 4 11.44 32.24 31.27
C ARG A 4 11.49 31.05 30.31
N LYS A 5 11.07 29.87 30.77
CA LYS A 5 10.82 28.73 29.87
C LYS A 5 9.59 29.05 29.02
N THR A 6 9.80 29.16 27.71
CA THR A 6 8.75 29.40 26.72
C THR A 6 7.86 28.17 26.59
N LYS A 7 6.56 28.44 26.50
CA LYS A 7 5.44 27.50 26.37
C LYS A 7 5.42 26.93 24.95
N THR A 8 6.38 26.06 24.64
CA THR A 8 6.51 25.45 23.30
C THR A 8 6.88 23.98 23.46
N GLN A 9 5.92 23.11 23.81
CA GLN A 9 6.05 21.65 23.61
C GLN A 9 4.82 20.85 24.06
N LEU A 10 3.60 21.36 23.89
CA LEU A 10 2.39 20.54 24.10
C LEU A 10 1.34 21.03 23.12
N LEU A 11 1.29 20.41 21.93
CA LEU A 11 0.17 20.38 20.96
C LEU A 11 0.73 20.20 19.54
N ASP A 12 1.16 19.00 19.16
CA ASP A 12 1.18 18.58 17.74
C ASP A 12 1.34 17.05 17.57
N PHE A 13 0.84 16.27 18.53
CA PHE A 13 0.67 14.83 18.34
C PHE A 13 -0.64 14.55 17.57
N LYS A 14 -0.66 14.97 16.31
CA LYS A 14 -1.54 14.42 15.27
C LYS A 14 -0.64 13.98 14.12
N VAL A 15 0.12 12.90 14.35
CA VAL A 15 0.81 12.21 13.27
C VAL A 15 -0.26 11.59 12.37
N LYS A 16 -0.67 12.32 11.33
CA LYS A 16 -1.31 11.71 10.16
C LYS A 16 -0.24 10.87 9.49
N PHE A 17 -0.22 9.57 9.78
CA PHE A 17 0.60 8.60 9.05
C PHE A 17 0.02 8.46 7.64
N SER A 18 0.30 9.42 6.76
CA SER A 18 0.05 9.23 5.33
C SER A 18 1.19 8.41 4.78
N TYR A 19 1.03 7.09 4.73
CA TYR A 19 1.96 6.23 4.02
C TYR A 19 2.00 6.67 2.55
N ARG A 20 3.17 7.14 2.12
CA ARG A 20 3.45 7.37 0.71
C ARG A 20 4.45 6.30 0.32
N PRO A 21 4.05 5.30 -0.49
CA PRO A 21 5.02 4.35 -0.98
C PRO A 21 6.12 5.11 -1.73
N THR A 22 7.37 4.71 -1.52
CA THR A 22 8.48 5.25 -2.32
C THR A 22 8.34 4.77 -3.77
N SER A 23 8.95 5.48 -4.72
CA SER A 23 8.99 5.10 -6.15
C SER A 23 9.24 3.61 -6.37
N ASP A 24 10.21 3.07 -5.63
CA ASP A 24 10.68 1.68 -5.75
C ASP A 24 9.86 0.66 -4.96
N GLU A 25 8.78 1.08 -4.29
CA GLU A 25 8.05 0.19 -3.41
C GLU A 25 7.04 -0.67 -4.17
N VAL A 26 7.34 -1.97 -4.23
CA VAL A 26 6.41 -2.99 -4.73
C VAL A 26 5.40 -3.35 -3.65
N LEU A 27 4.12 -3.13 -3.96
CA LEU A 27 2.99 -3.44 -3.09
C LEU A 27 2.38 -4.78 -3.46
N ARG A 28 2.27 -5.71 -2.49
CA ARG A 28 1.62 -7.00 -2.74
C ARG A 28 0.12 -6.91 -2.46
N LEU A 29 -0.71 -7.29 -3.43
CA LEU A 29 -2.16 -7.35 -3.28
C LEU A 29 -2.57 -8.50 -2.35
N ALA A 30 -3.54 -8.23 -1.50
CA ALA A 30 -4.17 -9.21 -0.64
C ALA A 30 -5.68 -8.94 -0.51
N TYR A 31 -6.43 -10.00 -0.20
CA TYR A 31 -7.87 -9.95 0.01
C TYR A 31 -8.22 -10.50 1.40
N ASN A 32 -9.07 -9.76 2.13
CA ASN A 32 -9.62 -10.20 3.40
C ASN A 32 -11.09 -10.63 3.20
N PRO A 33 -11.39 -11.94 3.24
CA PRO A 33 -12.74 -12.45 3.00
C PRO A 33 -13.74 -12.10 4.12
N THR A 34 -13.27 -11.83 5.34
CA THR A 34 -14.15 -11.47 6.48
C THR A 34 -14.83 -10.12 6.28
N TYR A 35 -14.16 -9.21 5.57
CA TYR A 35 -14.63 -7.83 5.38
C TYR A 35 -14.85 -7.47 3.90
N ASP A 36 -14.72 -8.45 2.99
CA ASP A 36 -14.75 -8.25 1.54
C ASP A 36 -13.89 -7.05 1.09
N LEU A 37 -12.61 -7.06 1.49
CA LEU A 37 -11.73 -5.91 1.38
C LEU A 37 -10.42 -6.26 0.67
N TRP A 38 -10.03 -5.41 -0.28
CA TRP A 38 -8.73 -5.49 -0.95
C TRP A 38 -7.75 -4.51 -0.35
N PHE A 39 -6.52 -4.95 -0.13
CA PHE A 39 -5.48 -4.14 0.49
C PHE A 39 -4.10 -4.51 -0.05
N PHE A 40 -3.16 -3.61 0.18
CA PHE A 40 -1.75 -3.83 -0.12
C PHE A 40 -0.99 -4.16 1.17
N VAL A 41 0.02 -5.03 1.06
CA VAL A 41 0.99 -5.35 2.11
C VAL A 41 2.32 -4.66 1.76
N PRO A 42 2.96 -3.94 2.70
CA PRO A 42 2.62 -3.82 4.12
C PRO A 42 1.48 -2.83 4.45
N SER A 43 1.15 -1.92 3.54
CA SER A 43 0.05 -0.98 3.79
C SER A 43 -0.56 -0.43 2.51
N GLY A 44 -1.70 0.25 2.66
CA GLY A 44 -2.41 0.90 1.56
C GLY A 44 -3.64 0.13 1.09
N ARG A 45 -4.49 0.82 0.35
CA ARG A 45 -5.66 0.24 -0.31
C ARG A 45 -5.66 0.66 -1.78
N PRO A 46 -5.90 -0.25 -2.72
CA PRO A 46 -6.11 0.13 -4.11
C PRO A 46 -7.37 1.00 -4.20
N ARG A 47 -7.30 2.11 -4.95
CA ARG A 47 -8.48 2.97 -5.19
C ARG A 47 -9.52 2.26 -6.04
N ASN A 48 -9.06 1.49 -7.03
CA ASN A 48 -9.90 0.70 -7.91
C ASN A 48 -9.13 -0.55 -8.35
N LEU A 49 -9.82 -1.68 -8.43
CA LEU A 49 -9.29 -2.93 -8.96
C LEU A 49 -10.15 -3.35 -10.14
N THR A 50 -9.52 -3.49 -11.31
CA THR A 50 -10.20 -4.04 -12.47
C THR A 50 -10.47 -5.53 -12.26
N ASN A 51 -11.43 -6.08 -13.01
CA ASN A 51 -11.75 -7.51 -12.94
C ASN A 51 -10.54 -8.37 -13.31
N ASN A 52 -9.75 -7.95 -14.31
CA ASN A 52 -8.51 -8.64 -14.71
C ASN A 52 -7.54 -8.83 -13.53
N ILE A 53 -7.35 -7.82 -12.66
CA ILE A 53 -6.48 -7.94 -11.48
C ILE A 53 -7.06 -8.90 -10.45
N LYS A 54 -8.39 -8.88 -10.25
CA LYS A 54 -9.06 -9.82 -9.34
C LYS A 54 -8.95 -11.26 -9.85
N ASP A 55 -9.11 -11.46 -11.15
CA ASP A 55 -9.00 -12.75 -11.81
C ASP A 55 -7.56 -13.27 -11.71
N ALA A 56 -6.56 -12.44 -12.01
CA ALA A 56 -5.14 -12.77 -11.81
C ALA A 56 -4.80 -13.13 -10.35
N TYR A 57 -5.40 -12.43 -9.38
CA TYR A 57 -5.25 -12.80 -7.97
C TYR A 57 -5.89 -14.17 -7.66
N ASN A 58 -7.05 -14.44 -8.26
CA ASN A 58 -7.79 -15.69 -8.10
C ASN A 58 -7.13 -16.90 -8.79
N GLU A 59 -6.21 -16.68 -9.74
CA GLU A 59 -5.36 -17.75 -10.30
C GLU A 59 -4.44 -18.39 -9.25
N ARG A 60 -4.21 -17.71 -8.11
CA ARG A 60 -3.36 -18.19 -7.00
C ARG A 60 -1.96 -18.57 -7.46
N ARG A 61 -1.40 -17.84 -8.43
CA ARG A 61 0.00 -18.02 -8.86
C ARG A 61 0.97 -17.81 -7.68
N PRO A 62 2.12 -18.50 -7.68
CA PRO A 62 3.15 -18.29 -6.66
C PRO A 62 3.49 -16.81 -6.49
N GLY A 63 3.61 -16.35 -5.25
CA GLY A 63 3.90 -14.95 -4.92
C GLY A 63 2.69 -14.00 -4.97
N GLY A 64 1.62 -14.36 -5.69
CA GLY A 64 0.43 -13.52 -5.85
C GLY A 64 0.63 -12.36 -6.82
N VAL A 65 -0.15 -11.31 -6.64
CA VAL A 65 -0.17 -10.12 -7.52
C VAL A 65 0.50 -8.95 -6.83
N CYS A 66 1.35 -8.25 -7.56
CA CYS A 66 2.11 -7.09 -7.13
C CYS A 66 1.74 -5.86 -7.95
N PHE A 67 1.91 -4.69 -7.35
CA PHE A 67 1.64 -3.40 -7.93
C PHE A 67 2.82 -2.46 -7.72
N GLN A 68 3.30 -1.83 -8.79
CA GLN A 68 4.30 -0.77 -8.74
C GLN A 68 3.61 0.57 -8.95
N PRO A 69 3.53 1.44 -7.92
CA PRO A 69 2.78 2.69 -7.99
C PRO A 69 3.32 3.72 -8.98
N GLU A 70 4.64 3.79 -9.15
CA GLU A 70 5.30 4.78 -10.04
C GLU A 70 4.84 4.61 -11.49
N ASP A 71 4.93 3.39 -12.00
CA ASP A 71 4.60 3.07 -13.38
C ASP A 71 3.14 2.61 -13.54
N ASN A 72 2.40 2.50 -12.44
CA ASN A 72 1.05 1.93 -12.38
C ASN A 72 0.98 0.52 -13.03
N ILE A 73 2.00 -0.30 -12.78
CA ILE A 73 2.15 -1.63 -13.36
C ILE A 73 1.63 -2.69 -12.39
N TRP A 74 0.87 -3.63 -12.93
CA TRP A 74 0.44 -4.85 -12.24
C TRP A 74 1.18 -6.04 -12.81
N PHE A 75 1.73 -6.89 -11.93
CA PHE A 75 2.52 -8.03 -12.36
C PHE A 75 2.42 -9.16 -11.33
N TYR A 76 2.75 -10.38 -11.77
CA TYR A 76 2.88 -11.51 -10.86
C TYR A 76 4.17 -11.39 -10.05
N CYS A 77 4.06 -11.40 -8.72
CA CYS A 77 5.20 -11.11 -7.84
C CYS A 77 6.39 -12.06 -8.04
N ALA A 78 6.12 -13.34 -8.37
CA ALA A 78 7.18 -14.34 -8.52
C ALA A 78 7.84 -14.33 -9.91
N SER A 79 7.08 -14.07 -10.98
CA SER A 79 7.60 -14.14 -12.35
C SER A 79 7.97 -12.78 -12.95
N GLY A 80 7.45 -11.67 -12.41
CA GLY A 80 7.57 -10.35 -13.03
C GLY A 80 6.75 -10.18 -14.31
N GLU A 81 5.93 -11.17 -14.68
CA GLU A 81 5.06 -11.11 -15.85
C GLU A 81 3.95 -10.07 -15.65
N ASN A 82 3.79 -9.18 -16.63
CA ASN A 82 2.79 -8.11 -16.61
C ASN A 82 1.37 -8.70 -16.77
N ILE A 83 0.40 -8.15 -16.03
CA ILE A 83 -1.01 -8.56 -16.06
C ILE A 83 -1.84 -7.66 -17.01
N GLN A 84 -1.35 -6.47 -17.36
CA GLN A 84 -2.05 -5.49 -18.22
C GLN A 84 -2.21 -5.93 -19.67
#